data_AF-A0A847CKU0-F1
#
_entry.id   AF-A0A847CKU0-F1
#
_cell.length_a   1.000
_cell.length_b   1.000
_cell.length_c   1.000
_cell.angle_alpha   90.00
_cell.angle_beta   90.00
_cell.angle_gamma   90.00
#
_symmetry.space_group_name_H-M   'P 1'
#
loop_
_entity.id
_entity.type
_entity.pdbx_description
1 polymer ?
#
loop_
_entity_poly.entity_id
_entity_poly.type
_entity_poly.pdbx_seq_one_letter_code
_entity_poly.pdbx_strand_id
1 'polypeptide(L)' 'GSFFNTKNICVRSGNHCAKLLPELITQQDTVRVSMYFYNTFEEIDKFINAAKDLNIENAIDIFF' A
#
# COMPACT_ATOMS: atom_id res chain seq x y z
N GLY A 1 4.24 3.12 -1.23
CA GLY A 1 4.19 2.43 -2.54
C GLY A 1 5.43 1.59 -2.75
N SER A 2 6.60 2.24 -2.82
CA SER A 2 7.89 1.61 -3.16
C SER A 2 8.25 0.39 -2.30
N PHE A 3 7.97 0.41 -0.99
CA PHE A 3 8.20 -0.75 -0.10
C PHE A 3 7.46 -2.01 -0.54
N PHE A 4 6.18 -1.91 -0.91
CA PHE A 4 5.44 -3.09 -1.37
C PHE A 4 5.96 -3.59 -2.72
N ASN A 5 6.46 -2.68 -3.57
CA ASN A 5 7.02 -3.04 -4.86
C ASN A 5 8.29 -3.91 -4.72
N THR A 6 9.18 -3.65 -3.74
CA THR A 6 10.37 -4.50 -3.50
C THR A 6 10.01 -5.93 -3.05
N LYS A 7 8.79 -6.12 -2.53
CA LYS A 7 8.23 -7.43 -2.14
C LYS A 7 7.39 -8.06 -3.26
N ASN A 8 7.43 -7.52 -4.48
CA ASN A 8 6.58 -7.92 -5.61
C ASN A 8 5.09 -7.86 -5.25
N ILE A 9 4.64 -6.73 -4.69
CA ILE A 9 3.24 -6.43 -4.40
C ILE A 9 2.90 -5.05 -5.00
N CYS A 10 1.97 -5.04 -5.95
CA CYS A 10 1.54 -3.80 -6.61
C CYS A 10 0.40 -3.15 -5.85
N VAL A 11 0.56 -1.90 -5.45
CA VAL A 11 -0.45 -1.08 -4.77
C VAL A 11 -0.44 0.33 -5.35
N ARG A 12 -1.52 1.09 -5.12
CA ARG A 12 -1.55 2.52 -5.47
C ARG A 12 -1.40 3.36 -4.21
N SER A 13 -0.55 4.37 -4.25
CA SER A 13 -0.49 5.42 -3.21
C SER A 13 -0.95 6.77 -3.76
N GLY A 14 -1.52 7.59 -2.89
CA GLY A 14 -1.89 8.97 -3.17
C GLY A 14 -3.36 9.27 -2.88
N ASN A 15 -3.90 10.24 -3.62
CA ASN A 15 -5.28 10.72 -3.52
C ASN A 15 -6.31 9.97 -4.38
N HIS A 16 -5.88 9.01 -5.20
CA HIS A 16 -6.75 8.14 -6.03
C HIS A 16 -7.79 8.89 -6.90
N CYS A 17 -7.44 10.09 -7.39
CA CYS A 17 -8.35 11.00 -8.11
C CYS A 17 -9.58 11.46 -7.31
N ALA A 18 -9.60 11.24 -5.99
CA ALA A 18 -10.67 11.62 -5.08
C ALA A 18 -10.24 12.80 -4.19
N LYS A 19 -9.97 13.96 -4.81
CA LYS A 19 -9.35 15.13 -4.15
C LYS A 19 -10.08 15.68 -2.91
N LEU A 20 -11.39 15.45 -2.81
CA LEU A 20 -12.21 15.91 -1.68
C LEU A 20 -12.25 14.92 -0.51
N LEU A 21 -11.93 13.64 -0.75
CA LEU A 21 -12.00 12.60 0.28
C LEU A 21 -11.03 12.82 1.45
N PRO A 22 -9.78 13.30 1.25
CA PRO A 22 -8.86 13.60 2.35
C PRO A 22 -9.42 14.52 3.43
N GLU A 23 -10.27 15.48 3.06
CA GLU A 23 -10.91 16.41 4.00
C GLU A 23 -11.90 15.68 4.93
N LEU A 24 -12.55 14.64 4.42
CA LEU A 24 -13.54 13.85 5.15
C LEU A 24 -12.90 12.82 6.10
N ILE A 25 -11.81 12.19 5.67
CA ILE A 25 -11.13 11.13 6.44
C ILE A 25 -9.92 11.65 7.24
N THR A 26 -9.63 12.95 7.13
CA THR A 26 -8.50 13.62 7.80
C THR A 26 -7.15 12.95 7.51
N GLN A 27 -6.98 12.43 6.29
CA GLN A 27 -5.75 11.78 5.85
C GLN A 27 -5.43 12.20 4.41
N GLN A 28 -4.25 12.77 4.20
CA GLN A 28 -3.85 13.40 2.93
C GLN A 28 -3.61 12.40 1.81
N ASP A 29 -2.92 11.30 2.11
CA ASP A 29 -2.63 10.25 1.14
C ASP A 29 -2.89 8.89 1.77
N THR A 30 -3.33 7.95 0.95
CA THR A 30 -3.59 6.57 1.39
C THR A 30 -2.91 5.58 0.46
N VAL A 31 -2.62 4.40 1.00
CA VAL A 31 -2.26 3.23 0.20
C VAL A 31 -3.53 2.41 -0.01
N ARG A 32 -3.84 2.10 -1.27
CA ARG A 32 -5.00 1.30 -1.65
C ARG A 32 -4.55 0.00 -2.30
N VAL A 33 -5.00 -1.10 -1.73
CA VAL A 33 -5.00 -2.41 -2.37
C VAL A 33 -6.37 -2.61 -3.02
N SER A 34 -6.39 -3.08 -4.25
CA SER A 34 -7.62 -3.31 -5.01
C SER A 34 -7.59 -4.73 -5.53
N MET A 35 -8.63 -5.49 -5.25
CA MET A 35 -8.73 -6.90 -5.59
C MET A 35 -9.78 -7.12 -6.67
N TYR A 36 -9.65 -8.21 -7.41
CA TYR A 36 -10.67 -8.69 -8.34
C TYR A 36 -10.72 -10.23 -8.38
N PHE A 37 -11.51 -10.80 -9.29
CA PHE A 37 -11.79 -12.25 -9.33
C PHE A 37 -10.57 -13.15 -9.49
N TYR A 38 -9.45 -12.60 -9.97
CA TYR A 38 -8.21 -13.34 -10.21
C TYR A 38 -7.27 -13.33 -9.00
N ASN A 39 -7.59 -12.59 -7.94
CA ASN A 39 -6.74 -12.57 -6.75
C ASN A 39 -7.01 -13.78 -5.84
N THR A 40 -5.98 -14.20 -5.11
CA THR A 40 -6.06 -15.36 -4.21
C THR A 40 -5.87 -14.97 -2.74
N PHE A 41 -6.27 -15.85 -1.82
CA PHE A 41 -6.08 -15.63 -0.39
C PHE A 41 -4.59 -15.58 -0.01
N GLU A 42 -3.75 -16.37 -0.68
CA GLU A 42 -2.30 -16.36 -0.48
C GLU A 42 -1.67 -15.00 -0.84
N GLU A 43 -2.18 -14.32 -1.88
CA GLU A 43 -1.73 -12.96 -2.22
C GLU A 43 -2.12 -11.95 -1.14
N ILE A 44 -3.30 -12.10 -0.54
CA ILE A 44 -3.76 -11.26 0.58
C ILE A 44 -2.87 -11.49 1.80
N ASP A 45 -2.58 -12.74 2.15
CA ASP A 45 -1.69 -13.09 3.26
C ASP A 45 -0.28 -12.54 3.06
N LYS A 46 0.24 -12.64 1.83
CA LYS A 46 1.52 -12.03 1.45
C LYS A 46 1.51 -10.52 1.68
N PHE A 47 0.44 -9.83 1.30
CA PHE A 47 0.29 -8.39 1.55
C PHE A 47 0.23 -8.07 3.04
N ILE A 48 -0.57 -8.81 3.82
CA ILE A 48 -0.72 -8.58 5.27
C ILE A 48 0.62 -8.74 5.98
N ASN A 49 1.39 -9.78 5.65
CA ASN A 49 2.71 -10.01 6.25
C ASN A 49 3.67 -8.86 5.91
N ALA A 50 3.72 -8.44 4.65
CA ALA A 50 4.54 -7.28 4.26
C ALA A 50 4.09 -5.99 4.98
N ALA A 51 2.80 -5.77 5.17
CA ALA A 51 2.27 -4.60 5.86
C ALA A 51 2.59 -4.59 7.36
N LYS A 52 2.69 -5.76 8.01
CA LYS A 52 3.14 -5.88 9.41
C LYS A 52 4.62 -5.54 9.58
N ASP A 53 5.44 -5.86 8.59
CA ASP A 53 6.88 -5.57 8.59
C ASP A 53 7.21 -4.10 8.22
N LEU A 54 6.21 -3.34 7.80
CA LEU A 54 6.38 -1.95 7.39
C LEU A 54 6.63 -1.06 8.61
N ASN A 55 7.83 -0.51 8.69
CA ASN A 55 8.22 0.52 9.63
C ASN A 55 9.04 1.61 8.91
N ILE A 56 9.40 2.68 9.63
CA ILE A 56 10.09 3.83 9.05
C ILE A 56 11.49 3.46 8.53
N GLU A 57 12.24 2.65 9.27
CA GLU A 57 13.59 2.22 8.89
C GLU A 57 13.56 1.46 7.56
N ASN A 58 12.77 0.38 7.50
CA ASN A 58 12.62 -0.44 6.31
C ASN A 58 12.05 0.31 5.11
N ALA A 59 11.24 1.35 5.34
CA ALA A 59 10.68 2.16 4.26
C ALA A 59 11.71 3.13 3.66
N ILE A 60 12.61 3.66 4.50
CA ILE A 60 13.66 4.61 4.12
C ILE A 60 14.83 3.88 3.45
N ASP A 61 15.20 2.69 3.94
CA ASP A 61 16.30 1.87 3.42
C ASP A 61 16.15 1.48 1.93
N ILE A 62 14.96 1.64 1.35
CA ILE A 62 14.73 1.37 -0.08
C ILE A 62 15.32 2.48 -0.98
N PHE A 63 15.59 3.64 -0.40
CA PHE A 63 16.09 4.81 -1.13
C PHE A 63 17.59 5.05 -0.95
N PHE A 64 18.27 4.25 -0.12
CA PHE A 64 19.70 4.29 0.13
C PHE A 64 20.38 3.01 -0.36
#